data_AF-H3K272-F1
#
_entry.id   AF-H3K272-F1
#
_cell.length_a   1.000
_cell.length_b   1.000
_cell.length_c   1.000
_cell.angle_alpha   90.00
_cell.angle_beta   90.00
_cell.angle_gamma   90.00
#
_symmetry.space_group_name_H-M   'P 1'
#
loop_
_entity.id
_entity.type
_entity.pdbx_description
1 polymer ?
#
loop_
_entity_poly.entity_id
_entity_poly.type
_entity_poly.pdbx_seq_one_letter_code
_entity_poly.pdbx_strand_id
1 'polypeptide(L)'
;IVKWNLEAAIKSFKGDKTAVPVVDRIDVHYQPGHGFTSMGKTKEADGKFFISDNKFPKDRFLPVGPLHLETAQLIDISGDKMKLVADHSVYSEPHDSIIVRRDIVKTRQVYNLADFPNAVKDPEESRVERKGKKVTVYMTSQAPAFSLREFKVKKGDEVTIILTNLDKVEDLTHGFAIPKYNINFIVNPQETKSVTFKADKPGVYWCYCTN
;
A
#
# COMPACT_ATOMS: atom_id res chain seq x y z
N ILE A 1 13.89 -17.98 -17.24
CA ILE A 1 14.93 -17.74 -16.20
C ILE A 1 16.02 -18.80 -16.31
N VAL A 2 17.28 -18.42 -16.07
CA VAL A 2 18.44 -19.34 -16.10
C VAL A 2 19.02 -19.46 -14.69
N LYS A 3 19.06 -20.68 -14.13
CA LYS A 3 19.72 -21.00 -12.86
C LYS A 3 21.16 -21.42 -13.17
N TRP A 4 22.12 -20.77 -12.52
CA TRP A 4 23.54 -21.03 -12.74
C TRP A 4 24.33 -20.97 -11.44
N ASN A 5 25.45 -21.70 -11.39
CA ASN A 5 26.35 -21.74 -10.25
C ASN A 5 27.58 -20.85 -10.48
N LEU A 6 27.83 -19.93 -9.55
CA LEU A 6 28.90 -18.94 -9.67
C LEU A 6 30.31 -19.58 -9.65
N GLU A 7 30.55 -20.56 -8.79
CA GLU A 7 31.86 -21.22 -8.70
C GLU A 7 32.18 -22.01 -9.97
N ALA A 8 31.20 -22.74 -10.51
CA ALA A 8 31.33 -23.45 -11.78
C ALA A 8 31.57 -22.47 -12.94
N ALA A 9 30.90 -21.31 -12.95
CA ALA A 9 31.16 -20.26 -13.93
C ALA A 9 32.60 -19.74 -13.83
N ILE A 10 33.12 -19.52 -12.62
CA ILE A 10 34.50 -19.08 -12.40
C ILE A 10 35.51 -20.15 -12.87
N LYS A 11 35.26 -21.43 -12.59
CA LYS A 11 36.12 -22.53 -13.08
C LYS A 11 36.12 -22.62 -14.60
N SER A 12 34.93 -22.56 -15.21
CA SER A 12 34.76 -22.55 -16.66
C SER A 12 35.52 -21.36 -17.30
N PHE A 13 35.42 -20.18 -16.71
CA PHE A 13 36.15 -18.99 -17.15
C PHE A 13 37.69 -19.17 -17.08
N LYS A 14 38.19 -19.93 -16.10
CA LYS A 14 39.63 -20.27 -15.98
C LYS A 14 40.09 -21.40 -16.91
N GLY A 15 39.22 -21.91 -17.78
CA GLY A 15 39.57 -22.92 -18.79
C GLY A 15 39.22 -24.36 -18.41
N ASP A 16 38.57 -24.59 -17.28
CA ASP A 16 38.04 -25.92 -16.93
C ASP A 16 36.84 -26.26 -17.84
N LYS A 17 37.07 -27.11 -18.84
CA LYS A 17 36.05 -27.55 -19.80
C LYS A 17 35.03 -28.53 -19.20
N THR A 18 35.25 -29.02 -17.99
CA THR A 18 34.35 -29.97 -17.31
C THR A 18 33.35 -29.27 -16.39
N ALA A 19 33.58 -27.99 -16.06
CA ALA A 19 32.67 -27.21 -15.24
C ALA A 19 31.35 -26.95 -16.00
N VAL A 20 30.21 -27.13 -15.33
CA VAL A 20 28.85 -26.92 -15.87
C VAL A 20 28.18 -25.75 -15.15
N PRO A 21 28.26 -24.51 -15.68
CA PRO A 21 27.73 -23.33 -14.98
C PRO A 21 26.21 -23.28 -14.95
N VAL A 22 25.54 -23.65 -16.06
CA VAL A 22 24.07 -23.62 -16.16
C VAL A 22 23.50 -24.93 -15.65
N VAL A 23 22.72 -24.86 -14.57
CA VAL A 23 22.17 -26.05 -13.88
C VAL A 23 20.68 -26.25 -14.17
N ASP A 24 19.98 -25.19 -14.56
CA ASP A 24 18.57 -25.28 -14.96
C ASP A 24 18.10 -24.10 -15.81
N ARG A 25 16.99 -24.30 -16.53
CA ARG A 25 16.27 -23.27 -17.28
C ARG A 25 14.77 -23.51 -17.13
N ILE A 26 14.01 -22.44 -16.94
CA ILE A 26 12.54 -22.49 -16.92
C ILE A 26 11.98 -21.37 -17.78
N ASP A 27 10.96 -21.70 -18.57
CA ASP A 27 10.21 -20.72 -19.34
C ASP A 27 9.31 -19.89 -18.42
N VAL A 28 9.27 -18.59 -18.67
CA VAL A 28 8.45 -17.61 -17.95
C VAL A 28 7.66 -16.78 -18.94
N HIS A 29 6.53 -16.26 -18.48
CA HIS A 29 5.44 -15.83 -19.34
C HIS A 29 4.98 -14.41 -18.96
N TYR A 30 5.33 -13.38 -19.72
CA TYR A 30 6.36 -13.33 -20.75
C TYR A 30 7.24 -12.08 -20.62
N GLN A 31 8.44 -12.14 -21.21
CA GLN A 31 9.43 -11.06 -21.18
C GLN A 31 9.76 -10.67 -19.72
N PRO A 32 10.51 -11.53 -19.01
CA PRO A 32 10.91 -11.25 -17.64
C PRO A 32 11.76 -9.98 -17.58
N GLY A 33 11.44 -9.11 -16.64
CA GLY A 33 12.25 -7.97 -16.25
C GLY A 33 13.16 -8.35 -15.08
N HIS A 34 12.80 -7.89 -13.88
CA HIS A 34 13.52 -8.26 -12.65
C HIS A 34 13.03 -9.60 -12.09
N GLY A 35 13.83 -10.17 -11.19
CA GLY A 35 13.41 -11.27 -10.35
C GLY A 35 14.03 -11.23 -8.96
N PHE A 36 13.33 -11.82 -8.01
CA PHE A 36 13.62 -11.65 -6.57
C PHE A 36 13.58 -12.98 -5.86
N THR A 37 14.56 -13.27 -5.01
CA THR A 37 14.52 -14.44 -4.13
C THR A 37 14.03 -14.08 -2.73
N SER A 38 13.42 -15.04 -2.04
CA SER A 38 13.08 -14.91 -0.62
C SER A 38 14.32 -14.56 0.21
N MET A 39 14.26 -13.42 0.90
CA MET A 39 15.38 -12.82 1.65
C MET A 39 16.64 -12.54 0.79
N GLY A 40 16.51 -12.48 -0.54
CA GLY A 40 17.63 -12.50 -1.49
C GLY A 40 18.60 -11.32 -1.44
N LYS A 41 18.15 -10.17 -0.92
CA LYS A 41 18.96 -8.96 -0.75
C LYS A 41 19.48 -8.81 0.68
N THR A 42 19.56 -9.91 1.44
CA THR A 42 20.09 -9.95 2.82
C THR A 42 21.07 -11.11 3.00
N LYS A 43 21.69 -11.20 4.19
CA LYS A 43 22.52 -12.37 4.57
C LYS A 43 21.70 -13.62 4.89
N GLU A 44 20.38 -13.52 4.90
CA GLU A 44 19.45 -14.60 5.28
C GLU A 44 18.70 -15.17 4.07
N ALA A 45 19.26 -15.04 2.86
CA ALA A 45 18.72 -15.66 1.65
C ALA A 45 18.52 -17.17 1.87
N ASP A 46 17.28 -17.65 1.69
CA ASP A 46 16.88 -18.99 2.15
C ASP A 46 16.75 -20.03 1.01
N GLY A 47 16.87 -19.58 -0.24
CA GLY A 47 16.81 -20.46 -1.42
C GLY A 47 15.47 -21.14 -1.64
N LYS A 48 14.35 -20.61 -1.12
CA LYS A 48 13.03 -21.24 -1.23
C LYS A 48 12.23 -20.80 -2.45
N PHE A 49 12.10 -19.48 -2.64
CA PHE A 49 11.25 -18.92 -3.69
C PHE A 49 12.01 -17.91 -4.54
N PHE A 50 11.62 -17.85 -5.81
CA PHE A 50 11.99 -16.82 -6.78
C PHE A 50 10.70 -16.26 -7.39
N ILE A 51 10.58 -14.94 -7.50
CA ILE A 51 9.51 -14.28 -8.26
C ILE A 51 10.12 -13.75 -9.55
N SER A 52 9.50 -14.07 -10.69
CA SER A 52 9.80 -13.49 -12.00
C SER A 52 8.73 -12.46 -12.35
N ASP A 53 9.08 -11.18 -12.40
CA ASP A 53 8.16 -10.14 -12.84
C ASP A 53 8.25 -9.97 -14.35
N ASN A 54 7.16 -10.29 -15.03
CA ASN A 54 7.08 -10.41 -16.48
C ASN A 54 6.21 -9.30 -17.07
N LYS A 55 6.69 -8.67 -18.15
CA LYS A 55 6.10 -7.45 -18.72
C LYS A 55 4.87 -7.67 -19.58
N PHE A 56 4.62 -8.88 -20.04
CA PHE A 56 3.45 -9.16 -20.87
C PHE A 56 2.73 -10.44 -20.40
N PRO A 57 1.44 -10.38 -20.08
CA PRO A 57 0.66 -11.56 -19.70
C PRO A 57 0.20 -12.38 -20.91
N LYS A 58 -0.06 -11.72 -22.05
CA LYS A 58 -0.67 -12.31 -23.24
C LYS A 58 -1.85 -13.24 -22.90
N ASP A 59 -1.68 -14.53 -23.09
CA ASP A 59 -2.67 -15.60 -22.95
C ASP A 59 -2.71 -16.23 -21.54
N ARG A 60 -1.99 -15.69 -20.55
CA ARG A 60 -1.94 -16.25 -19.19
C ARG A 60 -3.21 -16.03 -18.36
N PHE A 61 -4.05 -15.06 -18.74
CA PHE A 61 -5.28 -14.71 -18.02
C PHE A 61 -6.46 -14.51 -18.98
N LEU A 62 -7.66 -14.39 -18.42
CA LEU A 62 -8.83 -13.98 -19.19
C LEU A 62 -8.59 -12.59 -19.82
N PRO A 63 -9.04 -12.36 -21.07
CA PRO A 63 -8.84 -11.08 -21.74
C PRO A 63 -9.65 -9.96 -21.06
N VAL A 64 -9.03 -8.80 -20.86
CA VAL A 64 -9.61 -7.64 -20.16
C VAL A 64 -9.67 -6.38 -21.02
N GLY A 65 -9.54 -6.52 -22.34
CA GLY A 65 -9.48 -5.42 -23.29
C GLY A 65 -8.04 -5.02 -23.65
N PRO A 66 -7.82 -3.83 -24.23
CA PRO A 66 -6.50 -3.45 -24.78
C PRO A 66 -5.38 -3.34 -23.74
N LEU A 67 -5.70 -2.94 -22.50
CA LEU A 67 -4.74 -2.83 -21.40
C LEU A 67 -4.84 -4.08 -20.52
N HIS A 68 -3.86 -4.98 -20.66
CA HIS A 68 -3.75 -6.13 -19.77
C HIS A 68 -2.83 -5.80 -18.57
N LEU A 69 -2.94 -6.61 -17.52
CA LEU A 69 -2.09 -6.54 -16.32
C LEU A 69 -0.77 -7.29 -16.52
N GLU A 70 0.30 -6.93 -15.84
CA GLU A 70 1.55 -7.71 -15.86
C GLU A 70 1.41 -9.05 -15.12
N THR A 71 2.43 -9.91 -15.21
CA THR A 71 2.44 -11.24 -14.56
C THR A 71 3.61 -11.37 -13.61
N ALA A 72 3.33 -11.58 -12.33
CA ALA A 72 4.32 -12.02 -11.34
C ALA A 72 4.23 -13.54 -11.17
N GLN A 73 5.29 -14.26 -11.54
CA GLN A 73 5.34 -15.71 -11.47
C GLN A 73 6.15 -16.18 -10.26
N LEU A 74 5.51 -16.93 -9.37
CA LEU A 74 6.18 -17.57 -8.24
C LEU A 74 6.79 -18.90 -8.68
N ILE A 75 8.08 -19.07 -8.40
CA ILE A 75 8.88 -20.23 -8.76
C ILE A 75 9.48 -20.82 -7.47
N ASP A 76 9.21 -22.10 -7.22
CA ASP A 76 9.90 -22.88 -6.18
C ASP A 76 11.31 -23.21 -6.67
N ILE A 77 12.31 -22.80 -5.88
CA ILE A 77 13.73 -23.01 -6.14
C ILE A 77 14.43 -23.81 -5.03
N SER A 78 13.65 -24.42 -4.12
CA SER A 78 14.15 -25.18 -2.96
C SER A 78 14.85 -26.49 -3.34
N GLY A 79 14.56 -27.03 -4.53
CA GLY A 79 15.21 -28.22 -5.08
C GLY A 79 16.22 -27.89 -6.19
N ASP A 80 16.77 -28.95 -6.78
CA ASP A 80 17.72 -28.82 -7.90
C ASP A 80 17.08 -28.14 -9.12
N LYS A 81 15.82 -28.50 -9.40
CA LYS A 81 15.02 -27.99 -10.54
C LYS A 81 14.01 -26.93 -10.09
N MET A 82 13.95 -25.85 -10.86
CA MET A 82 12.96 -24.79 -10.69
C MET A 82 11.57 -25.30 -11.07
N LYS A 83 10.55 -24.92 -10.31
CA LYS A 83 9.15 -25.26 -10.61
C LYS A 83 8.29 -24.01 -10.57
N LEU A 84 7.64 -23.68 -11.67
CA LEU A 84 6.62 -22.64 -11.69
C LEU A 84 5.42 -23.14 -10.86
N VAL A 85 5.02 -22.39 -9.84
CA VAL A 85 3.95 -22.80 -8.91
C VAL A 85 2.71 -21.93 -9.00
N ALA A 86 2.83 -20.66 -9.42
CA ALA A 86 1.68 -19.76 -9.54
C ALA A 86 1.95 -18.58 -10.46
N ASP A 87 0.89 -18.10 -11.10
CA ASP A 87 0.84 -16.85 -11.84
C ASP A 87 -0.09 -15.87 -11.12
N HIS A 88 0.34 -14.63 -10.94
CA HIS A 88 -0.48 -13.56 -10.36
C HIS A 88 -0.50 -12.36 -11.30
N SER A 89 -1.69 -11.83 -11.57
CA SER A 89 -1.84 -10.56 -12.27
C SER A 89 -1.48 -9.40 -11.35
N VAL A 90 -0.68 -8.45 -11.81
CA VAL A 90 -0.24 -7.29 -11.03
C VAL A 90 -0.42 -5.98 -11.82
N TYR A 91 -0.69 -4.87 -11.14
CA TYR A 91 -0.94 -3.55 -11.74
C TYR A 91 -0.11 -2.44 -11.07
N SER A 92 0.40 -1.42 -11.78
CA SER A 92 0.58 -1.31 -13.23
C SER A 92 2.08 -1.38 -13.51
N GLU A 93 2.60 -2.57 -13.72
CA GLU A 93 4.02 -2.84 -13.91
C GLU A 93 4.91 -2.61 -12.68
N PRO A 94 4.82 -3.47 -11.64
CA PRO A 94 5.85 -3.52 -10.61
C PRO A 94 7.24 -3.71 -11.24
N HIS A 95 8.20 -2.89 -10.81
CA HIS A 95 9.56 -2.93 -11.35
C HIS A 95 10.52 -3.76 -10.49
N ASP A 96 10.44 -3.64 -9.17
CA ASP A 96 11.32 -4.33 -8.23
C ASP A 96 10.56 -4.65 -6.95
N SER A 97 10.90 -5.76 -6.32
CA SER A 97 10.32 -6.23 -5.06
C SER A 97 11.39 -6.82 -4.14
N ILE A 98 11.05 -6.90 -2.86
CA ILE A 98 11.79 -7.70 -1.88
C ILE A 98 10.81 -8.59 -1.13
N ILE A 99 11.30 -9.75 -0.71
CA ILE A 99 10.53 -10.71 0.07
C ILE A 99 11.21 -10.82 1.43
N VAL A 100 10.49 -10.44 2.49
CA VAL A 100 11.00 -10.44 3.86
C VAL A 100 10.20 -11.43 4.70
N ARG A 101 10.86 -12.16 5.61
CA ARG A 101 10.15 -13.05 6.53
C ARG A 101 9.23 -12.26 7.46
N ARG A 102 8.07 -12.84 7.76
CA ARG A 102 7.05 -12.22 8.63
C ARG A 102 7.53 -11.92 10.05
N ASP A 103 8.51 -12.66 10.58
CA ASP A 103 9.02 -12.47 11.94
C ASP A 103 9.79 -11.16 12.13
N ILE A 104 10.34 -10.62 11.04
CA ILE A 104 11.14 -9.38 11.02
C ILE A 104 10.24 -8.14 11.04
N VAL A 105 9.08 -8.20 10.40
CA VAL A 105 8.16 -7.06 10.32
C VAL A 105 7.19 -7.10 11.50
N LYS A 106 7.24 -6.08 12.36
CA LYS A 106 6.28 -5.86 13.45
C LYS A 106 5.44 -4.63 13.14
N THR A 107 4.14 -4.83 12.97
CA THR A 107 3.17 -3.76 12.72
C THR A 107 2.50 -3.32 14.02
N ARG A 108 1.82 -2.18 13.97
CA ARG A 108 0.87 -1.75 15.02
C ARG A 108 -0.56 -1.98 14.52
N GLN A 109 -1.47 -2.37 15.41
CA GLN A 109 -2.89 -2.61 15.09
C GLN A 109 -3.71 -1.31 15.09
N VAL A 110 -3.37 -0.39 16.00
CA VAL A 110 -3.96 0.95 16.12
C VAL A 110 -2.85 1.98 16.29
N TYR A 111 -3.14 3.24 16.00
CA TYR A 111 -2.18 4.31 16.23
C TYR A 111 -2.07 4.68 17.71
N ASN A 112 -1.05 5.45 18.07
CA ASN A 112 -1.01 6.13 19.36
C ASN A 112 -1.51 7.56 19.17
N LEU A 113 -2.54 7.94 19.91
CA LEU A 113 -3.13 9.27 19.81
C LEU A 113 -2.11 10.39 20.12
N ALA A 114 -1.11 10.09 20.94
CA ALA A 114 -0.02 11.02 21.25
C ALA A 114 0.90 11.33 20.05
N ASP A 115 0.87 10.51 19.00
CA ASP A 115 1.63 10.74 17.77
C ASP A 115 1.06 11.94 16.96
N PHE A 116 -0.12 12.45 17.34
CA PHE A 116 -0.84 13.52 16.63
C PHE A 116 -1.03 14.76 17.51
N PRO A 117 -0.22 15.82 17.32
CA PRO A 117 -0.28 17.02 18.16
C PRO A 117 -1.62 17.77 18.14
N ASN A 118 -2.40 17.60 17.08
CA ASN A 118 -3.71 18.23 16.89
C ASN A 118 -4.90 17.30 17.20
N ALA A 119 -4.65 16.14 17.82
CA ALA A 119 -5.70 15.21 18.18
C ALA A 119 -6.75 15.82 19.11
N VAL A 120 -8.02 15.60 18.79
CA VAL A 120 -9.17 15.86 19.66
C VAL A 120 -9.38 14.61 20.49
N LYS A 121 -9.18 14.68 21.81
CA LYS A 121 -9.05 13.47 22.65
C LYS A 121 -10.37 12.97 23.22
N ASP A 122 -11.35 13.85 23.27
CA ASP A 122 -12.68 13.58 23.77
C ASP A 122 -13.73 14.20 22.83
N PRO A 123 -14.86 13.53 22.55
CA PRO A 123 -15.93 14.14 21.77
C PRO A 123 -16.39 15.51 22.29
N GLU A 124 -16.34 15.75 23.60
CA GLU A 124 -16.68 17.04 24.23
C GLU A 124 -15.73 18.19 23.85
N GLU A 125 -14.50 17.89 23.40
CA GLU A 125 -13.54 18.89 22.91
C GLU A 125 -13.85 19.38 21.49
N SER A 126 -14.85 18.79 20.83
CA SER A 126 -15.23 19.12 19.45
C SER A 126 -15.82 20.52 19.37
N ARG A 127 -15.32 21.32 18.43
CA ARG A 127 -15.63 22.75 18.36
C ARG A 127 -15.29 23.36 17.00
N VAL A 128 -15.82 24.54 16.76
CA VAL A 128 -15.49 25.37 15.59
C VAL A 128 -14.79 26.64 16.07
N GLU A 129 -13.52 26.80 15.72
CA GLU A 129 -12.73 28.00 16.03
C GLU A 129 -12.64 28.90 14.81
N ARG A 130 -12.85 30.21 14.99
CA ARG A 130 -12.73 31.21 13.91
C ARG A 130 -11.65 32.24 14.24
N LYS A 131 -10.72 32.41 13.31
CA LYS A 131 -9.69 33.47 13.32
C LYS A 131 -9.77 34.24 11.99
N GLY A 132 -10.63 35.26 11.97
CA GLY A 132 -10.95 36.00 10.75
C GLY A 132 -11.65 35.10 9.71
N LYS A 133 -11.02 34.96 8.53
CA LYS A 133 -11.49 34.06 7.45
C LYS A 133 -11.02 32.61 7.60
N LYS A 134 -10.16 32.32 8.57
CA LYS A 134 -9.72 30.95 8.86
C LYS A 134 -10.66 30.33 9.87
N VAL A 135 -11.19 29.16 9.53
CA VAL A 135 -12.09 28.39 10.40
C VAL A 135 -11.49 27.00 10.59
N THR A 136 -11.26 26.61 11.84
CA THR A 136 -10.82 25.26 12.17
C THR A 136 -11.95 24.52 12.85
N VAL A 137 -12.36 23.39 12.28
CA VAL A 137 -13.37 22.49 12.82
C VAL A 137 -12.63 21.30 13.44
N TYR A 138 -12.71 21.19 14.76
CA TYR A 138 -12.19 20.06 15.53
C TYR A 138 -13.34 19.10 15.79
N MET A 139 -13.20 17.86 15.36
CA MET A 139 -14.22 16.84 15.54
C MET A 139 -13.61 15.46 15.72
N THR A 140 -14.40 14.55 16.26
CA THR A 140 -14.03 13.15 16.42
C THR A 140 -14.98 12.25 15.64
N SER A 141 -14.52 11.03 15.34
CA SER A 141 -15.38 9.92 14.95
C SER A 141 -15.29 8.82 16.01
N GLN A 142 -16.44 8.27 16.38
CA GLN A 142 -16.54 7.03 17.15
C GLN A 142 -17.79 6.33 16.65
N ALA A 143 -17.63 5.11 16.13
CA ALA A 143 -18.70 4.44 15.40
C ALA A 143 -20.02 4.43 16.21
N PRO A 144 -21.17 4.85 15.63
CA PRO A 144 -21.41 5.15 14.22
C PRO A 144 -21.48 6.66 13.88
N ALA A 145 -20.94 7.55 14.71
CA ALA A 145 -21.21 8.99 14.58
C ALA A 145 -19.95 9.87 14.60
N PHE A 146 -20.06 11.02 13.94
CA PHE A 146 -19.21 12.16 14.22
C PHE A 146 -19.72 12.91 15.45
N SER A 147 -18.80 13.52 16.20
CA SER A 147 -19.17 14.35 17.36
C SER A 147 -19.96 15.60 17.00
N LEU A 148 -19.73 16.19 15.81
CA LEU A 148 -20.47 17.33 15.29
C LEU A 148 -21.50 16.88 14.25
N ARG A 149 -22.79 17.11 14.54
CA ARG A 149 -23.90 16.86 13.59
C ARG A 149 -23.95 17.88 12.45
N GLU A 150 -23.59 19.13 12.73
CA GLU A 150 -23.48 20.20 11.75
C GLU A 150 -22.47 21.26 12.22
N PHE A 151 -21.92 22.03 11.27
CA PHE A 151 -21.15 23.24 11.55
C PHE A 151 -21.42 24.28 10.45
N LYS A 152 -21.29 25.57 10.79
CA LYS A 152 -21.62 26.68 9.88
C LYS A 152 -20.36 27.48 9.57
N VAL A 153 -20.11 27.69 8.27
CA VAL A 153 -19.03 28.53 7.74
C VAL A 153 -19.60 29.57 6.78
N LYS A 154 -18.82 30.60 6.47
CA LYS A 154 -19.18 31.62 5.49
C LYS A 154 -18.54 31.31 4.14
N LYS A 155 -19.24 31.68 3.07
CA LYS A 155 -18.66 31.64 1.72
C LYS A 155 -17.36 32.43 1.71
N GLY A 156 -16.28 31.80 1.24
CA GLY A 156 -14.94 32.36 1.16
C GLY A 156 -14.06 32.12 2.39
N ASP A 157 -14.56 31.44 3.43
CA ASP A 157 -13.72 30.96 4.54
C ASP A 157 -12.70 29.92 4.02
N GLU A 158 -11.50 29.95 4.61
CA GLU A 158 -10.52 28.88 4.55
C GLU A 158 -10.81 27.94 5.73
N VAL A 159 -11.34 26.76 5.43
CA VAL A 159 -11.84 25.79 6.42
C VAL A 159 -10.84 24.65 6.54
N THR A 160 -10.34 24.41 7.75
CA THR A 160 -9.57 23.22 8.10
C THR A 160 -10.44 22.30 8.94
N ILE A 161 -10.68 21.09 8.47
CA ILE A 161 -11.27 20.02 9.28
C ILE A 161 -10.13 19.25 9.92
N ILE A 162 -10.19 19.05 11.22
CA ILE A 162 -9.33 18.15 12.00
C ILE A 162 -10.25 17.06 12.55
N LEU A 163 -10.04 15.83 12.08
CA LEU A 163 -10.82 14.67 12.46
C LEU A 163 -9.93 13.65 13.16
N THR A 164 -10.31 13.29 14.37
CA THR A 164 -9.67 12.25 15.18
C THR A 164 -10.58 11.04 15.33
N ASN A 165 -10.09 9.85 14.97
CA ASN A 165 -10.81 8.60 15.23
C ASN A 165 -10.51 8.10 16.65
N LEU A 166 -11.53 8.08 17.51
CA LEU A 166 -11.42 7.64 18.89
C LEU A 166 -11.70 6.15 19.11
N ASP A 167 -12.03 5.40 18.07
CA ASP A 167 -12.15 3.96 18.17
C ASP A 167 -10.80 3.31 18.49
N LYS A 168 -10.85 2.26 19.31
CA LYS A 168 -9.70 1.49 19.79
C LYS A 168 -9.70 0.05 19.26
N VAL A 169 -10.59 -0.24 18.33
CA VAL A 169 -10.72 -1.55 17.69
C VAL A 169 -9.88 -1.54 16.42
N GLU A 170 -9.02 -2.54 16.26
CA GLU A 170 -8.26 -2.75 15.03
C GLU A 170 -9.20 -2.78 13.81
N ASP A 171 -8.74 -2.20 12.69
CA ASP A 171 -9.47 -2.18 11.42
C ASP A 171 -10.81 -1.39 11.43
N LEU A 172 -11.16 -0.73 12.55
CA LEU A 172 -12.33 0.14 12.63
C LEU A 172 -12.03 1.55 12.07
N THR A 173 -11.70 1.58 10.78
CA THR A 173 -11.34 2.78 10.03
C THR A 173 -12.58 3.55 9.62
N HIS A 174 -12.55 4.87 9.83
CA HIS A 174 -13.56 5.78 9.31
C HIS A 174 -13.04 6.52 8.08
N GLY A 175 -13.96 7.14 7.35
CA GLY A 175 -13.67 8.09 6.30
C GLY A 175 -14.33 9.43 6.55
N PHE A 176 -13.95 10.44 5.77
CA PHE A 176 -14.61 11.74 5.77
C PHE A 176 -14.63 12.29 4.35
N ALA A 177 -15.83 12.47 3.81
CA ALA A 177 -16.03 13.00 2.47
C ALA A 177 -16.93 14.23 2.44
N ILE A 178 -16.59 15.17 1.56
CA ILE A 178 -17.43 16.29 1.15
C ILE A 178 -17.48 16.30 -0.39
N PRO A 179 -18.47 15.64 -1.03
CA PRO A 179 -18.46 15.35 -2.47
C PRO A 179 -18.25 16.57 -3.37
N LYS A 180 -18.95 17.67 -3.09
CA LYS A 180 -18.91 18.88 -3.94
C LYS A 180 -17.63 19.72 -3.76
N TYR A 181 -16.77 19.32 -2.83
CA TYR A 181 -15.46 19.89 -2.58
C TYR A 181 -14.31 18.93 -2.98
N ASN A 182 -14.62 17.75 -3.54
CA ASN A 182 -13.62 16.73 -3.89
C ASN A 182 -12.71 16.35 -2.71
N ILE A 183 -13.31 16.24 -1.53
CA ILE A 183 -12.63 15.84 -0.31
C ILE A 183 -13.06 14.42 0.01
N ASN A 184 -12.09 13.53 0.18
CA ASN A 184 -12.25 12.20 0.73
C ASN A 184 -10.92 11.75 1.35
N PHE A 185 -10.92 11.38 2.62
CA PHE A 185 -9.76 10.77 3.28
C PHE A 185 -10.20 9.76 4.34
N ILE A 186 -9.36 8.76 4.61
CA ILE A 186 -9.55 7.79 5.69
C ILE A 186 -8.85 8.24 6.97
N VAL A 187 -9.40 7.88 8.13
CA VAL A 187 -8.80 8.08 9.46
C VAL A 187 -8.90 6.78 10.26
N ASN A 188 -7.76 6.15 10.48
CA ASN A 188 -7.66 4.85 11.15
C ASN A 188 -7.83 4.99 12.68
N PRO A 189 -8.08 3.90 13.43
CA PRO A 189 -8.19 3.93 14.88
C PRO A 189 -7.04 4.68 15.56
N GLN A 190 -7.37 5.66 16.41
CA GLN A 190 -6.45 6.57 17.12
C GLN A 190 -5.61 7.50 16.22
N GLU A 191 -5.93 7.61 14.92
CA GLU A 191 -5.31 8.55 13.99
C GLU A 191 -6.01 9.91 14.02
N THR A 192 -5.26 10.98 13.74
CA THR A 192 -5.83 12.29 13.41
C THR A 192 -5.38 12.72 12.03
N LYS A 193 -6.32 13.13 11.19
CA LYS A 193 -6.03 13.76 9.88
C LYS A 193 -6.73 15.08 9.75
N SER A 194 -6.21 15.90 8.86
CA SER A 194 -6.82 17.17 8.53
C SER A 194 -6.78 17.47 7.04
N VAL A 195 -7.77 18.23 6.60
CA VAL A 195 -7.85 18.77 5.25
C VAL A 195 -8.24 20.24 5.33
N THR A 196 -7.60 21.06 4.50
CA THR A 196 -7.95 22.47 4.36
C THR A 196 -8.52 22.72 2.98
N PHE A 197 -9.64 23.42 2.92
CA PHE A 197 -10.29 23.80 1.67
C PHE A 197 -10.93 25.17 1.79
N LYS A 198 -11.19 25.81 0.65
CA LYS A 198 -11.93 27.07 0.60
C LYS A 198 -13.41 26.76 0.44
N ALA A 199 -14.26 27.25 1.34
CA ALA A 199 -15.71 27.15 1.22
C ALA A 199 -16.24 28.16 0.19
N ASP A 200 -15.96 27.95 -1.09
CA ASP A 200 -16.21 28.90 -2.18
C ASP A 200 -17.65 28.89 -2.71
N LYS A 201 -18.46 27.89 -2.35
CA LYS A 201 -19.84 27.73 -2.80
C LYS A 201 -20.82 27.83 -1.62
N PRO A 202 -21.89 28.65 -1.71
CA PRO A 202 -22.93 28.68 -0.70
C PRO A 202 -23.79 27.39 -0.74
N GLY A 203 -24.51 27.10 0.34
CA GLY A 203 -25.46 25.99 0.41
C GLY A 203 -25.20 25.02 1.56
N VAL A 204 -25.96 23.92 1.56
CA VAL A 204 -25.79 22.80 2.50
C VAL A 204 -24.92 21.73 1.85
N TYR A 205 -23.91 21.28 2.57
CA TYR A 205 -22.98 20.25 2.12
C TYR A 205 -22.94 19.14 3.17
N TRP A 206 -23.27 17.93 2.74
CA TRP A 206 -23.18 16.76 3.60
C TRP A 206 -21.71 16.34 3.77
N CYS A 207 -21.34 16.12 5.03
CA CYS A 207 -20.14 15.39 5.40
C CYS A 207 -20.57 14.00 5.84
N TYR A 208 -19.92 12.94 5.35
CA TYR A 208 -20.28 11.57 5.71
C TYR A 208 -19.06 10.66 5.75
N CYS A 209 -19.21 9.54 6.48
CA CYS A 209 -18.22 8.49 6.53
C CYS A 209 -18.30 7.62 5.28
N THR A 210 -17.17 7.41 4.60
CA THR A 210 -17.08 6.55 3.39
C THR A 210 -16.74 5.10 3.69
N ASN A 211 -16.56 4.77 4.97
CA ASN A 211 -16.08 3.49 5.48
C ASN A 211 -17.06 2.93 6.51
#